data_AF-A0A2N2HB38-F1
#
_entry.id   AF-A0A2N2HB38-F1
#
_cell.length_a   1.000
_cell.length_b   1.000
_cell.length_c   1.000
_cell.angle_alpha   90.00
_cell.angle_beta   90.00
_cell.angle_gamma   90.00
#
_symmetry.space_group_name_H-M   'P 1'
#
loop_
_entity.id
_entity.type
_entity.pdbx_description
1 polymer ?
#
loop_
_entity_poly.entity_id
_entity_poly.type
_entity_poly.pdbx_seq_one_letter_code
_entity_poly.pdbx_strand_id
1 'polypeptide(L)'
;YADCNGADFDGCEINVNTDKKNCGQCGHACSLANAQSECVAGACAIAECKSGFEDCDGDPENGCEAELAQDPNHCGGCDQPCAPVPNATPLCELGECKSFKCNEDLLDPPNDNVKWADCNGDPIDGCEIDLLTDIEHCGVCQRVCDALPFATPGCIAGSCGVGTCEIGTDDCDLSVWSGCETILESDVNHCGGCGQACPNVPNGAGACVDSTCVVGSCNAGYDDCDGLANGCEAYLATDVANCGACGNPCPSIDHGTPACSHFQCGVGSCEAGWGDCSGGATDGCETHLDEDPNHCGTCSTTCSAVTNGQRGCLGGQCVIDTCNLGFDDCNGQI
;
A
#
# COMPACT_ATOMS: atom_id res chain seq x y z
N TYR A 1 45.62 28.51 71.40
CA TYR A 1 46.92 27.85 71.23
C TYR A 1 46.80 26.43 71.75
N ALA A 2 47.34 25.45 71.05
CA ALA A 2 47.34 24.03 71.43
C ALA A 2 48.75 23.46 71.38
N ASP A 3 49.03 22.50 72.25
CA ASP A 3 50.22 21.64 72.22
C ASP A 3 50.00 20.56 71.15
N CYS A 4 50.68 20.72 70.02
CA CYS A 4 50.54 19.81 68.88
C CYS A 4 51.72 18.85 68.72
N ASN A 5 52.77 18.97 69.54
CA ASN A 5 53.92 18.08 69.55
C ASN A 5 53.95 17.14 70.78
N GLY A 6 53.05 17.36 71.75
CA GLY A 6 52.87 16.57 72.96
C GLY A 6 54.00 16.73 73.98
N ALA A 7 54.72 17.86 73.93
CA ALA A 7 55.86 18.11 74.79
C ALA A 7 55.49 19.08 75.92
N ASP A 8 55.48 18.57 77.16
CA ASP A 8 55.02 19.32 78.34
C ASP A 8 55.88 20.57 78.69
N PHE A 9 57.01 20.80 78.01
CA PHE A 9 58.02 21.79 78.41
C PHE A 9 58.12 23.03 77.52
N ASP A 10 57.61 23.00 76.29
CA ASP A 10 57.57 24.15 75.38
C ASP A 10 56.21 24.87 75.32
N GLY A 11 55.17 24.26 75.89
CA GLY A 11 53.88 24.92 76.16
C GLY A 11 52.79 24.63 75.13
N CYS A 12 52.12 25.67 74.62
CA CYS A 12 51.12 25.55 73.56
C CYS A 12 51.58 26.43 72.39
N GLU A 13 52.21 25.81 71.39
CA GLU A 13 53.03 26.51 70.39
C GLU A 13 52.22 26.95 69.18
N ILE A 14 51.09 26.27 68.90
CA ILE A 14 50.36 26.43 67.66
C ILE A 14 49.06 27.18 67.89
N ASN A 15 48.84 28.26 67.14
CA ASN A 15 47.58 28.99 67.17
C ASN A 15 46.52 28.28 66.31
N VAL A 16 45.76 27.38 66.91
CA VAL A 16 44.66 26.66 66.23
C VAL A 16 43.56 27.57 65.67
N ASN A 17 43.54 28.86 66.02
CA ASN A 17 42.58 29.82 65.46
C ASN A 17 43.02 30.46 64.15
N THR A 18 44.29 30.31 63.77
CA THR A 18 44.88 30.98 62.59
C THR A 18 45.85 30.09 61.79
N ASP A 19 46.30 28.98 62.36
CA ASP A 19 47.23 28.06 61.71
C ASP A 19 46.48 27.14 60.72
N LYS A 20 46.76 27.31 59.42
CA LYS A 20 46.10 26.56 58.33
C LYS A 20 46.32 25.04 58.38
N LYS A 21 47.37 24.56 59.06
CA LYS A 21 47.70 23.13 59.20
C LYS A 21 47.12 22.50 60.47
N ASN A 22 46.61 23.31 61.39
CA ASN A 22 46.13 22.92 62.71
C ASN A 22 44.84 23.66 63.08
N CYS A 23 43.95 23.88 62.12
CA CYS A 23 42.80 24.73 62.31
C CYS A 23 41.74 24.05 63.19
N GLY A 24 41.34 24.69 64.29
CA GLY A 24 40.41 24.13 65.27
C GLY A 24 41.01 23.03 66.17
N GLN A 25 41.92 22.21 65.63
CA GLN A 25 42.64 21.17 66.35
C GLN A 25 43.99 20.83 65.70
N CYS A 26 44.91 20.25 66.47
CA CYS A 26 46.21 19.80 65.97
C CYS A 26 46.06 18.80 64.82
N GLY A 27 46.82 19.01 63.74
CA GLY A 27 46.83 18.15 62.54
C GLY A 27 45.63 18.31 61.60
N HIS A 28 44.67 19.20 61.90
CA HIS A 28 43.57 19.49 60.99
C HIS A 28 43.98 20.56 59.96
N ALA A 29 44.53 20.10 58.84
CA ALA A 29 44.86 20.96 57.73
C ALA A 29 43.62 21.25 56.87
N CYS A 30 43.34 22.52 56.62
CA CYS A 30 42.24 22.92 55.75
C CYS A 30 42.56 22.60 54.29
N SER A 31 41.77 21.73 53.66
CA SER A 31 41.88 21.37 52.25
C SER A 31 40.51 21.50 51.60
N LEU A 32 40.29 22.61 50.89
CA LEU A 32 39.04 22.94 50.24
C LEU A 32 39.14 22.69 48.73
N ALA A 33 38.08 22.15 48.11
CA ALA A 33 38.05 21.92 46.67
C ALA A 33 38.07 23.26 45.92
N ASN A 34 38.92 23.36 44.89
CA ASN A 34 39.03 24.53 44.02
C ASN A 34 39.20 25.90 44.72
N ALA A 35 39.67 25.91 45.97
CA ALA A 35 39.84 27.12 46.76
C ALA A 35 41.20 27.15 47.48
N GLN A 36 41.70 28.34 47.78
CA GLN A 36 42.74 28.53 48.78
C GLN A 36 42.10 28.62 50.16
N SER A 37 42.50 27.72 51.05
CA SER A 37 41.99 27.67 52.41
C SER A 37 42.68 28.68 53.33
N GLU A 38 41.95 29.18 54.31
CA GLU A 38 42.46 29.87 55.49
C GLU A 38 41.83 29.34 56.78
N CYS A 39 42.43 29.70 57.91
CA CYS A 39 41.91 29.37 59.22
C CYS A 39 41.49 30.65 59.93
N VAL A 40 40.19 30.81 60.17
CA VAL A 40 39.63 31.99 60.83
C VAL A 40 38.83 31.53 62.04
N ALA A 41 39.22 32.02 63.22
CA ALA A 41 38.58 31.69 64.49
C ALA A 41 38.47 30.16 64.79
N GLY A 42 39.39 29.37 64.23
CA GLY A 42 39.44 27.92 64.44
C GLY A 42 38.54 27.10 63.52
N ALA A 43 37.96 27.71 62.48
CA ALA A 43 37.26 27.03 61.40
C ALA A 43 37.98 27.26 60.06
N CYS A 44 37.95 26.24 59.19
CA CYS A 44 38.41 26.39 57.82
C CYS A 44 37.46 27.31 57.05
N ALA A 45 38.01 28.30 56.36
CA ALA A 45 37.27 29.23 55.54
C ALA A 45 37.94 29.36 54.16
N ILE A 46 37.18 29.84 53.18
CA ILE A 46 37.68 30.14 51.83
C ILE A 46 38.35 31.51 51.86
N ALA A 47 39.65 31.56 51.56
CA ALA A 47 40.40 32.81 51.43
C ALA A 47 40.18 33.43 50.04
N GLU A 48 40.32 32.61 49.01
CA GLU A 48 40.04 32.94 47.62
C GLU A 48 39.72 31.68 46.82
N CYS A 49 38.77 31.76 45.89
CA CYS A 49 38.56 30.70 44.92
C CYS A 49 39.71 30.67 43.90
N LYS A 50 40.01 29.48 43.37
CA LYS A 50 40.88 29.38 42.19
C LYS A 50 40.22 30.13 41.04
N SER A 51 41.04 30.73 40.18
CA SER A 51 40.55 31.42 38.98
C SER A 51 39.61 30.51 38.17
N GLY A 52 38.40 31.01 37.86
CA GLY A 52 37.37 30.28 37.14
C GLY A 52 36.42 29.45 38.01
N PHE A 53 36.55 29.52 39.35
CA PHE A 53 35.62 28.89 40.29
C PHE A 53 34.98 29.93 41.22
N GLU A 54 33.76 29.65 41.67
CA GLU A 54 32.99 30.47 42.61
C GLU A 54 32.31 29.57 43.65
N ASP A 55 32.07 30.13 44.84
CA ASP A 55 31.34 29.51 45.95
C ASP A 55 29.91 30.06 45.90
N CYS A 56 28.96 29.23 45.46
CA CYS A 56 27.59 29.66 45.15
C CYS A 56 26.63 29.45 46.33
N ASP A 57 26.85 28.42 47.15
CA ASP A 57 26.04 28.17 48.34
C ASP A 57 26.57 28.85 49.62
N GLY A 58 27.81 29.35 49.58
CA GLY A 58 28.48 30.02 50.69
C GLY A 58 28.97 29.05 51.76
N ASP A 59 29.05 27.74 51.46
CA ASP A 59 29.49 26.72 52.39
C ASP A 59 31.00 26.46 52.28
N PRO A 60 31.81 26.95 53.23
CA PRO A 60 33.25 26.73 53.18
C PRO A 60 33.65 25.25 53.30
N GLU A 61 32.75 24.33 53.68
CA GLU A 61 33.05 22.90 53.78
C GLU A 61 33.18 22.20 52.42
N ASN A 62 32.49 22.68 51.37
CA ASN A 62 32.51 22.06 50.05
C ASN A 62 33.43 22.80 49.05
N GLY A 63 33.85 24.04 49.35
CA GLY A 63 34.87 24.78 48.60
C GLY A 63 34.26 25.74 47.57
N CYS A 64 34.90 25.89 46.41
CA CYS A 64 34.33 26.64 45.29
C CYS A 64 33.85 25.63 44.23
N GLU A 65 32.58 25.27 44.33
CA GLU A 65 31.92 24.15 43.68
C GLU A 65 31.51 24.44 42.23
N ALA A 66 31.32 25.70 41.86
CA ALA A 66 30.90 26.09 40.52
C ALA A 66 32.09 26.37 39.60
N GLU A 67 32.17 25.67 38.46
CA GLU A 67 33.15 25.94 37.41
C GLU A 67 32.58 26.93 36.38
N LEU A 68 33.01 28.19 36.44
CA LEU A 68 32.41 29.26 35.66
C LEU A 68 32.74 29.22 34.16
N ALA A 69 33.77 28.47 33.76
CA ALA A 69 34.28 28.49 32.39
C ALA A 69 33.61 27.46 31.46
N GLN A 70 33.11 26.36 32.02
CA GLN A 70 32.65 25.18 31.27
C GLN A 70 31.34 24.59 31.78
N ASP A 71 30.90 24.89 33.00
CA ASP A 71 29.63 24.37 33.52
C ASP A 71 28.45 25.13 32.89
N PRO A 72 27.58 24.47 32.10
CA PRO A 72 26.42 25.11 31.51
C PRO A 72 25.39 25.59 32.55
N ASN A 73 25.45 25.12 33.81
CA ASN A 73 24.56 25.56 34.88
C ASN A 73 25.08 26.79 35.65
N HIS A 74 26.38 27.09 35.54
CA HIS A 74 27.05 28.17 36.25
C HIS A 74 27.92 29.01 35.30
N CYS A 75 27.42 29.26 34.08
CA CYS A 75 28.25 29.82 33.01
C CYS A 75 28.51 31.32 33.21
N GLY A 76 29.75 31.67 33.56
CA GLY A 76 30.15 33.05 33.84
C GLY A 76 29.77 33.57 35.24
N GLY A 77 29.08 32.77 36.04
CA GLY A 77 28.74 33.09 37.43
C GLY A 77 27.77 32.09 38.06
N CYS A 78 27.59 32.18 39.37
CA CYS A 78 26.61 31.40 40.11
C CYS A 78 25.17 31.56 39.59
N ASP A 79 24.43 30.45 39.53
CA ASP A 79 23.04 30.37 39.07
C ASP A 79 22.80 31.07 37.71
N GLN A 80 23.79 31.02 36.81
CA GLN A 80 23.68 31.49 35.42
C GLN A 80 23.63 30.29 34.45
N PRO A 81 22.51 29.53 34.41
CA PRO A 81 22.38 28.45 33.45
C PRO A 81 22.23 29.01 32.04
N CYS A 82 22.87 28.35 31.07
CA CYS A 82 22.65 28.66 29.67
C CYS A 82 21.19 28.41 29.27
N ALA A 83 20.64 29.31 28.48
CA ALA A 83 19.28 29.18 27.98
C ALA A 83 19.13 27.88 27.16
N PRO A 84 18.01 27.16 27.32
CA PRO A 84 17.76 25.98 26.51
C PRO A 84 17.62 26.37 25.05
N VAL A 85 18.31 25.63 24.18
CA VAL A 85 18.24 25.77 22.72
C VAL A 85 17.43 24.60 22.13
N PRO A 86 16.58 24.84 21.11
CA PRO A 86 15.82 23.79 20.44
C PRO A 86 16.69 22.63 19.96
N ASN A 87 16.30 21.40 20.31
CA ASN A 87 16.94 20.15 19.89
C ASN A 87 18.47 20.08 20.11
N ALA A 88 19.00 20.86 21.05
CA ALA A 88 20.41 20.92 21.35
C ALA A 88 20.67 21.07 22.85
N THR A 89 21.91 20.76 23.24
CA THR A 89 22.42 20.97 24.60
C THR A 89 23.34 22.19 24.58
N PRO A 90 23.04 23.27 25.33
CA PRO A 90 23.91 24.45 25.37
C PRO A 90 25.24 24.14 26.05
N LEU A 91 26.31 24.79 25.60
CA LEU A 91 27.65 24.66 26.12
C LEU A 91 28.14 26.01 26.67
N CYS A 92 28.92 25.95 27.75
CA CYS A 92 29.60 27.10 28.31
C CYS A 92 31.05 27.12 27.81
N GLU A 93 31.46 28.24 27.21
CA GLU A 93 32.84 28.44 26.76
C GLU A 93 33.38 29.76 27.28
N LEU A 94 34.43 29.68 28.11
CA LEU A 94 35.07 30.86 28.72
C LEU A 94 34.10 31.74 29.53
N GLY A 95 33.07 31.12 30.12
CA GLY A 95 32.05 31.81 30.92
C GLY A 95 30.99 32.52 30.11
N GLU A 96 30.83 32.18 28.83
CA GLU A 96 29.75 32.68 27.99
C GLU A 96 29.04 31.52 27.29
N CYS A 97 27.69 31.57 27.27
CA CYS A 97 26.85 30.61 26.55
C CYS A 97 26.86 30.95 25.06
N LYS A 98 27.83 30.40 24.31
CA LYS A 98 28.09 30.77 22.91
C LYS A 98 28.00 29.62 21.92
N SER A 99 27.88 28.39 22.39
CA SER A 99 27.85 27.21 21.54
C SER A 99 26.85 26.19 22.08
N PHE A 100 26.53 25.21 21.26
CA PHE A 100 25.68 24.09 21.63
C PHE A 100 26.14 22.83 20.89
N LYS A 101 25.64 21.69 21.33
CA LYS A 101 25.76 20.41 20.62
C LYS A 101 24.36 19.90 20.28
N CYS A 102 24.10 19.57 19.01
CA CYS A 102 22.83 18.95 18.63
C CYS A 102 22.58 17.68 19.43
N ASN A 103 21.33 17.47 19.81
CA ASN A 103 20.93 16.28 20.54
C ASN A 103 21.03 15.07 19.61
N GLU A 104 21.86 14.10 19.99
CA GLU A 104 21.96 12.81 19.32
C GLU A 104 20.78 11.94 19.78
N ASP A 105 19.79 11.70 18.91
CA ASP A 105 18.78 10.68 19.16
C ASP A 105 19.43 9.30 18.95
N LEU A 106 19.76 8.62 20.05
CA LEU A 106 20.38 7.28 20.10
C LEU A 106 19.45 6.14 19.62
N LEU A 107 18.52 6.41 18.71
CA LEU A 107 17.45 5.47 18.36
C LEU A 107 17.92 4.26 17.53
N ASP A 108 19.13 4.25 16.94
CA ASP A 108 19.64 3.05 16.22
C ASP A 108 21.19 3.02 15.96
N PRO A 109 22.02 2.43 16.85
CA PRO A 109 23.41 2.11 16.51
C PRO A 109 23.45 0.84 15.63
N PRO A 110 23.94 0.91 14.38
CA PRO A 110 25.26 1.45 14.02
C PRO A 110 25.24 2.59 12.97
N ASN A 111 24.11 3.23 12.71
CA ASN A 111 24.03 4.32 11.74
C ASN A 111 23.96 5.64 12.49
N ASP A 112 25.02 6.46 12.34
CA ASP A 112 25.21 7.79 12.92
C ASP A 112 24.24 8.83 12.31
N ASN A 113 22.95 8.52 12.36
CA ASN A 113 21.89 9.32 11.78
C ASN A 113 21.54 10.44 12.75
N VAL A 114 22.36 11.49 12.73
CA VAL A 114 22.06 12.74 13.44
C VAL A 114 20.72 13.26 12.93
N LYS A 115 19.68 13.19 13.78
CA LYS A 115 18.34 13.69 13.42
C LYS A 115 18.33 15.21 13.29
N TRP A 116 18.93 15.90 14.24
CA TRP A 116 18.87 17.36 14.34
C TRP A 116 20.17 17.99 13.88
N ALA A 117 20.07 18.93 12.94
CA ALA A 117 21.22 19.68 12.46
C ALA A 117 20.99 21.18 12.46
N ASP A 118 22.05 21.91 12.77
CA ASP A 118 22.21 23.34 12.52
C ASP A 118 22.71 23.53 11.08
N CYS A 119 21.81 23.87 10.17
CA CYS A 119 22.14 24.04 8.76
C CYS A 119 22.37 25.50 8.35
N ASN A 120 22.05 26.47 9.21
CA ASN A 120 22.26 27.90 8.96
C ASN A 120 23.53 28.44 9.66
N GLY A 121 24.07 27.70 10.63
CA GLY A 121 25.23 28.06 11.44
C GLY A 121 24.95 29.16 12.46
N ASP A 122 23.69 29.42 12.81
CA ASP A 122 23.34 30.45 13.78
C ASP A 122 23.53 29.92 15.21
N PRO A 123 24.40 30.54 16.02
CA PRO A 123 24.77 30.00 17.33
C PRO A 123 23.65 30.10 18.39
N ILE A 124 22.45 30.59 18.04
CA ILE A 124 21.40 30.94 19.00
C ILE A 124 20.11 30.14 18.80
N ASP A 125 19.76 29.72 17.58
CA ASP A 125 18.49 29.04 17.29
C ASP A 125 18.53 27.51 17.45
N GLY A 126 19.72 26.91 17.53
CA GLY A 126 19.91 25.50 17.88
C GLY A 126 20.03 24.57 16.67
N CYS A 127 19.33 23.43 16.71
CA CYS A 127 19.33 22.45 15.61
C CYS A 127 17.91 22.30 15.06
N GLU A 128 17.56 23.15 14.10
CA GLU A 128 16.18 23.36 13.64
C GLU A 128 15.73 22.30 12.64
N ILE A 129 16.68 21.66 11.98
CA ILE A 129 16.41 20.83 10.81
C ILE A 129 16.39 19.36 11.19
N ASP A 130 15.28 18.69 10.87
CA ASP A 130 15.14 17.24 10.98
C ASP A 130 15.67 16.58 9.69
N LEU A 131 16.94 16.15 9.72
CA LEU A 131 17.59 15.48 8.59
C LEU A 131 16.90 14.16 8.22
N LEU A 132 16.00 13.60 9.02
CA LEU A 132 15.33 12.34 8.69
C LEU A 132 14.08 12.53 7.82
N THR A 133 13.52 13.74 7.79
CA THR A 133 12.22 14.01 7.16
C THR A 133 12.20 15.28 6.31
N ASP A 134 13.17 16.18 6.48
CA ASP A 134 13.27 17.41 5.69
C ASP A 134 13.75 17.09 4.26
N ILE A 135 12.97 17.53 3.27
CA ILE A 135 13.22 17.25 1.85
C ILE A 135 14.36 18.11 1.27
N GLU A 136 14.66 19.25 1.87
CA GLU A 136 15.71 20.19 1.44
C GLU A 136 17.06 19.91 2.14
N HIS A 137 17.04 19.10 3.21
CA HIS A 137 18.19 18.76 4.04
C HIS A 137 18.23 17.26 4.36
N CYS A 138 17.84 16.41 3.42
CA CYS A 138 17.66 15.00 3.74
C CYS A 138 19.00 14.34 4.07
N GLY A 139 19.20 13.86 5.30
CA GLY A 139 20.38 13.19 5.85
C GLY A 139 21.66 14.05 5.99
N VAL A 140 21.76 15.17 5.29
CA VAL A 140 22.80 16.20 5.47
C VAL A 140 22.23 17.55 5.09
N CYS A 141 22.77 18.62 5.68
CA CYS A 141 22.40 19.98 5.32
C CYS A 141 22.56 20.25 3.82
N GLN A 142 21.57 20.95 3.24
CA GLN A 142 21.55 21.38 1.84
C GLN A 142 21.49 20.22 0.82
N ARG A 143 21.12 19.00 1.23
CA ARG A 143 20.81 17.91 0.29
C ARG A 143 19.32 17.89 0.00
N VAL A 144 18.96 18.54 -1.11
CA VAL A 144 17.62 18.53 -1.67
C VAL A 144 17.38 17.22 -2.44
N CYS A 145 16.23 16.59 -2.23
CA CYS A 145 15.84 15.41 -3.00
C CYS A 145 15.31 15.77 -4.39
N ASP A 146 15.88 15.16 -5.42
CA ASP A 146 15.52 15.41 -6.83
C ASP A 146 14.15 14.83 -7.19
N ALA A 147 13.48 15.46 -8.17
CA ALA A 147 12.22 14.95 -8.70
C ALA A 147 12.41 13.56 -9.35
N LEU A 148 11.42 12.70 -9.13
CA LEU A 148 11.40 11.32 -9.63
C LEU A 148 10.31 11.14 -10.69
N PRO A 149 10.43 10.17 -11.61
CA PRO A 149 9.37 9.87 -12.57
C PRO A 149 8.07 9.48 -11.86
N PHE A 150 6.97 10.16 -12.23
CA PHE A 150 5.61 9.92 -11.70
C PHE A 150 5.50 9.93 -10.18
N ALA A 151 6.40 10.63 -9.49
CA ALA A 151 6.48 10.63 -8.04
C ALA A 151 6.95 11.97 -7.49
N THR A 152 6.51 12.28 -6.27
CA THR A 152 7.09 13.34 -5.47
C THR A 152 8.32 12.81 -4.72
N PRO A 153 9.40 13.59 -4.61
CA PRO A 153 10.52 13.20 -3.76
C PRO A 153 10.11 13.18 -2.28
N GLY A 154 10.71 12.28 -1.51
CA GLY A 154 10.56 12.18 -0.06
C GLY A 154 11.90 12.01 0.63
N CYS A 155 11.98 12.46 1.88
CA CYS A 155 13.08 12.11 2.78
C CYS A 155 12.62 11.05 3.78
N ILE A 156 13.22 9.87 3.71
CA ILE A 156 12.85 8.72 4.53
C ILE A 156 14.10 8.25 5.27
N ALA A 157 14.12 8.47 6.58
CA ALA A 157 15.24 8.11 7.44
C ALA A 157 16.59 8.68 6.95
N GLY A 158 16.56 9.93 6.46
CA GLY A 158 17.75 10.63 5.99
C GLY A 158 18.27 10.16 4.63
N SER A 159 17.45 9.45 3.86
CA SER A 159 17.74 9.11 2.47
C SER A 159 16.64 9.63 1.55
N CYS A 160 17.04 10.22 0.42
CA CYS A 160 16.11 10.60 -0.63
C CYS A 160 15.50 9.35 -1.27
N GLY A 161 14.20 9.37 -1.47
CA GLY A 161 13.46 8.29 -2.11
C GLY A 161 12.11 8.75 -2.63
N VAL A 162 11.25 7.79 -2.95
CA VAL A 162 9.87 8.02 -3.37
C VAL A 162 9.06 8.50 -2.17
N GLY A 163 8.51 9.71 -2.24
CA GLY A 163 7.61 10.26 -1.22
C GLY A 163 6.18 9.77 -1.44
N THR A 164 5.55 10.22 -2.51
CA THR A 164 4.23 9.73 -2.93
C THR A 164 4.18 9.55 -4.44
N CYS A 165 3.53 8.49 -4.90
CA CYS A 165 3.23 8.29 -6.31
C CYS A 165 2.12 9.23 -6.80
N GLU A 166 2.17 9.58 -8.08
CA GLU A 166 1.03 10.14 -8.79
C GLU A 166 -0.13 9.12 -8.80
N ILE A 167 -1.36 9.62 -8.85
CA ILE A 167 -2.55 8.75 -8.87
C ILE A 167 -2.45 7.78 -10.05
N GLY A 168 -2.71 6.50 -9.79
CA GLY A 168 -2.69 5.47 -10.83
C GLY A 168 -1.29 4.90 -11.11
N THR A 169 -0.28 5.24 -10.32
CA THR A 169 1.09 4.69 -10.42
C THR A 169 1.57 4.12 -9.09
N ASP A 170 2.55 3.21 -9.14
CA ASP A 170 3.17 2.60 -7.95
C ASP A 170 4.64 2.26 -8.20
N ASP A 171 5.43 2.17 -7.12
CA ASP A 171 6.85 1.77 -7.11
C ASP A 171 6.93 0.26 -6.83
N CYS A 172 6.88 -0.56 -7.88
CA CYS A 172 6.76 -2.00 -7.73
C CYS A 172 8.10 -2.71 -7.61
N ASP A 173 9.19 -2.09 -8.07
CA ASP A 173 10.55 -2.61 -7.91
C ASP A 173 11.29 -2.06 -6.68
N LEU A 174 10.68 -1.10 -5.98
CA LEU A 174 11.21 -0.40 -4.80
C LEU A 174 12.51 0.37 -5.10
N SER A 175 12.74 0.71 -6.37
CA SER A 175 13.91 1.47 -6.79
C SER A 175 13.62 2.96 -6.82
N VAL A 176 14.30 3.66 -5.92
CA VAL A 176 14.27 5.13 -5.83
C VAL A 176 14.66 5.86 -7.12
N TRP A 177 15.29 5.19 -8.08
CA TRP A 177 15.73 5.78 -9.35
C TRP A 177 14.66 5.76 -10.44
N SER A 178 13.78 4.75 -10.39
CA SER A 178 12.71 4.54 -11.36
C SER A 178 11.45 5.31 -10.98
N GLY A 179 11.32 5.70 -9.71
CA GLY A 179 10.15 6.43 -9.23
C GLY A 179 8.95 5.48 -9.10
N CYS A 180 7.76 5.95 -9.47
CA CYS A 180 6.57 5.09 -9.54
C CYS A 180 6.38 4.62 -10.98
N GLU A 181 7.19 3.64 -11.37
CA GLU A 181 7.38 3.21 -12.75
C GLU A 181 6.23 2.40 -13.32
N THR A 182 5.36 1.88 -12.46
CA THR A 182 4.30 0.95 -12.85
C THR A 182 2.96 1.66 -12.92
N ILE A 183 2.27 1.55 -14.05
CA ILE A 183 0.94 2.14 -14.28
C ILE A 183 -0.14 1.14 -13.84
N LEU A 184 -0.90 1.48 -12.80
CA LEU A 184 -1.94 0.62 -12.24
C LEU A 184 -3.28 0.69 -12.96
N GLU A 185 -3.51 1.75 -13.75
CA GLU A 185 -4.81 1.99 -14.38
C GLU A 185 -5.05 1.16 -15.65
N SER A 186 -3.97 0.76 -16.33
CA SER A 186 -4.05 0.14 -17.66
C SER A 186 -3.10 -1.04 -17.86
N ASP A 187 -2.13 -1.27 -16.99
CA ASP A 187 -1.27 -2.44 -17.11
C ASP A 187 -2.02 -3.69 -16.64
N VAL A 188 -2.23 -4.62 -17.57
CA VAL A 188 -2.87 -5.90 -17.30
C VAL A 188 -2.10 -6.77 -16.30
N ASN A 189 -0.81 -6.51 -16.08
CA ASN A 189 0.03 -7.26 -15.12
C ASN A 189 0.09 -6.60 -13.73
N HIS A 190 -0.40 -5.36 -13.59
CA HIS A 190 -0.32 -4.56 -12.36
C HIS A 190 -1.64 -3.82 -12.09
N CYS A 191 -2.77 -4.44 -12.43
CA CYS A 191 -4.06 -3.75 -12.47
C CYS A 191 -4.57 -3.46 -11.05
N GLY A 192 -4.57 -2.18 -10.68
CA GLY A 192 -4.93 -1.71 -9.34
C GLY A 192 -3.91 -2.02 -8.24
N GLY A 193 -2.75 -2.58 -8.58
CA GLY A 193 -1.65 -2.76 -7.63
C GLY A 193 -0.48 -3.56 -8.19
N CYS A 194 0.67 -3.46 -7.53
CA CYS A 194 1.86 -4.21 -7.90
C CYS A 194 1.62 -5.73 -7.95
N GLY A 195 1.98 -6.34 -9.08
CA GLY A 195 1.81 -7.77 -9.35
C GLY A 195 0.37 -8.25 -9.43
N GLN A 196 -0.62 -7.35 -9.41
CA GLN A 196 -2.04 -7.69 -9.55
C GLN A 196 -2.38 -7.92 -11.03
N ALA A 197 -1.86 -9.01 -11.58
CA ALA A 197 -2.18 -9.39 -12.95
C ALA A 197 -3.66 -9.79 -13.06
N CYS A 198 -4.32 -9.32 -14.13
CA CYS A 198 -5.70 -9.70 -14.36
C CYS A 198 -5.84 -11.21 -14.52
N PRO A 199 -6.92 -11.79 -13.97
CA PRO A 199 -7.16 -13.21 -14.07
C PRO A 199 -7.26 -13.62 -15.54
N ASN A 200 -6.91 -14.87 -15.81
CA ASN A 200 -7.10 -15.45 -17.12
C ASN A 200 -8.60 -15.39 -17.47
N VAL A 201 -8.91 -14.83 -18.64
CA VAL A 201 -10.28 -14.69 -19.17
C VAL A 201 -10.55 -15.85 -20.12
N PRO A 202 -11.38 -16.85 -19.73
CA PRO A 202 -11.75 -17.95 -20.62
C PRO A 202 -12.36 -17.44 -21.92
N ASN A 203 -11.88 -17.97 -23.05
CA ASN A 203 -12.32 -17.60 -24.39
C ASN A 203 -12.19 -16.10 -24.73
N GLY A 204 -11.28 -15.39 -24.07
CA GLY A 204 -11.03 -13.97 -24.32
C GLY A 204 -9.66 -13.51 -23.84
N ALA A 205 -9.55 -12.20 -23.69
CA ALA A 205 -8.40 -11.53 -23.11
C ALA A 205 -8.87 -10.51 -22.06
N GLY A 206 -8.17 -10.46 -20.92
CA GLY A 206 -8.40 -9.46 -19.90
C GLY A 206 -7.84 -8.10 -20.29
N ALA A 207 -8.45 -7.04 -19.79
CA ALA A 207 -7.94 -5.68 -19.84
C ALA A 207 -7.97 -5.07 -18.45
N CYS A 208 -7.09 -4.11 -18.20
CA CYS A 208 -7.16 -3.24 -17.04
C CYS A 208 -7.78 -1.91 -17.46
N VAL A 209 -8.88 -1.54 -16.81
CA VAL A 209 -9.56 -0.25 -17.04
C VAL A 209 -9.85 0.35 -15.69
N ASP A 210 -9.38 1.58 -15.47
CA ASP A 210 -9.55 2.32 -14.22
C ASP A 210 -9.18 1.47 -12.98
N SER A 211 -8.02 0.80 -13.05
CA SER A 211 -7.50 -0.06 -11.98
C SER A 211 -8.36 -1.29 -11.67
N THR A 212 -9.27 -1.67 -12.57
CA THR A 212 -10.14 -2.83 -12.43
C THR A 212 -9.98 -3.77 -13.62
N CYS A 213 -9.83 -5.06 -13.32
CA CYS A 213 -9.79 -6.08 -14.35
C CYS A 213 -11.18 -6.31 -14.96
N VAL A 214 -11.24 -6.24 -16.28
CA VAL A 214 -12.45 -6.44 -17.09
C VAL A 214 -12.17 -7.40 -18.23
N VAL A 215 -13.23 -7.90 -18.87
CA VAL A 215 -13.11 -8.57 -20.17
C VAL A 215 -12.78 -7.50 -21.22
N GLY A 216 -11.57 -7.57 -21.79
CA GLY A 216 -11.13 -6.62 -22.82
C GLY A 216 -11.62 -6.98 -24.21
N SER A 217 -11.63 -8.27 -24.52
CA SER A 217 -12.11 -8.79 -25.80
C SER A 217 -12.42 -10.28 -25.73
N CYS A 218 -13.42 -10.71 -26.50
CA CYS A 218 -13.72 -12.12 -26.70
C CYS A 218 -13.06 -12.68 -27.96
N ASN A 219 -12.73 -13.97 -27.92
CA ASN A 219 -12.31 -14.72 -29.10
C ASN A 219 -13.46 -14.75 -30.12
N ALA A 220 -13.12 -14.94 -31.40
CA ALA A 220 -14.10 -14.95 -32.48
C ALA A 220 -15.24 -15.96 -32.20
N GLY A 221 -16.49 -15.47 -32.24
CA GLY A 221 -17.70 -16.25 -32.01
C GLY A 221 -18.10 -16.42 -30.54
N TYR A 222 -17.30 -15.91 -29.60
CA TYR A 222 -17.66 -15.80 -28.19
C TYR A 222 -18.10 -14.38 -27.83
N ASP A 223 -18.90 -14.26 -26.78
CA ASP A 223 -19.37 -12.99 -26.23
C ASP A 223 -19.50 -13.07 -24.71
N ASP A 224 -19.36 -11.93 -24.04
CA ASP A 224 -19.56 -11.77 -22.59
C ASP A 224 -20.99 -11.26 -22.37
N CYS A 225 -21.89 -12.18 -22.02
CA CYS A 225 -23.32 -11.87 -21.94
C CYS A 225 -23.80 -11.53 -20.53
N ASP A 226 -23.01 -11.78 -19.48
CA ASP A 226 -23.35 -11.42 -18.10
C ASP A 226 -22.64 -10.14 -17.63
N GLY A 227 -21.62 -9.68 -18.38
CA GLY A 227 -20.84 -8.48 -18.13
C GLY A 227 -19.92 -8.61 -16.92
N LEU A 228 -19.64 -9.84 -16.49
CA LEU A 228 -18.76 -10.14 -15.36
C LEU A 228 -17.35 -10.49 -15.88
N ALA A 229 -16.33 -10.31 -15.03
CA ALA A 229 -14.94 -10.59 -15.39
C ALA A 229 -14.59 -12.10 -15.39
N ASN A 230 -15.58 -12.98 -15.55
CA ASN A 230 -15.46 -14.45 -15.53
C ASN A 230 -15.18 -15.06 -16.91
N GLY A 231 -15.24 -14.28 -18.00
CA GLY A 231 -14.94 -14.82 -19.33
C GLY A 231 -15.82 -14.29 -20.45
N CYS A 232 -15.75 -15.00 -21.57
CA CYS A 232 -16.71 -14.91 -22.66
C CYS A 232 -17.44 -16.25 -22.75
N GLU A 233 -18.56 -16.36 -22.03
CA GLU A 233 -19.22 -17.63 -21.72
C GLU A 233 -20.07 -18.14 -22.88
N ALA A 234 -20.57 -17.25 -23.73
CA ALA A 234 -21.54 -17.58 -24.77
C ALA A 234 -20.84 -17.84 -26.11
N TYR A 235 -20.91 -19.07 -26.62
CA TYR A 235 -20.51 -19.36 -27.99
C TYR A 235 -21.70 -19.15 -28.95
N LEU A 236 -21.76 -17.97 -29.56
CA LEU A 236 -22.90 -17.47 -30.32
C LEU A 236 -23.27 -18.31 -31.55
N ALA A 237 -22.39 -19.22 -31.99
CA ALA A 237 -22.64 -20.04 -33.17
C ALA A 237 -23.59 -21.22 -32.89
N THR A 238 -23.68 -21.66 -31.63
CA THR A 238 -24.46 -22.85 -31.25
C THR A 238 -25.26 -22.69 -29.95
N ASP A 239 -25.03 -21.63 -29.18
CA ASP A 239 -25.81 -21.35 -27.99
C ASP A 239 -27.23 -20.91 -28.37
N VAL A 240 -28.22 -21.75 -28.04
CA VAL A 240 -29.64 -21.49 -28.31
C VAL A 240 -30.17 -20.29 -27.54
N ALA A 241 -29.58 -19.95 -26.38
CA ALA A 241 -30.00 -18.80 -25.57
C ALA A 241 -29.39 -17.46 -26.03
N ASN A 242 -28.27 -17.51 -26.77
CA ASN A 242 -27.50 -16.34 -27.22
C ASN A 242 -27.13 -16.46 -28.71
N CYS A 243 -28.08 -16.88 -29.55
CA CYS A 243 -27.75 -17.26 -30.92
C CYS A 243 -27.44 -16.02 -31.77
N GLY A 244 -26.20 -15.89 -32.23
CA GLY A 244 -25.71 -14.76 -33.02
C GLY A 244 -25.51 -13.45 -32.25
N ALA A 245 -26.05 -13.30 -31.05
CA ALA A 245 -25.81 -12.17 -30.14
C ALA A 245 -26.25 -12.53 -28.70
N CYS A 246 -25.66 -11.86 -27.70
CA CYS A 246 -26.12 -11.97 -26.32
C CYS A 246 -27.60 -11.64 -26.15
N GLY A 247 -28.30 -12.44 -25.35
CA GLY A 247 -29.72 -12.24 -25.07
C GLY A 247 -30.63 -12.44 -26.28
N ASN A 248 -30.16 -13.14 -27.31
CA ASN A 248 -30.95 -13.51 -28.48
C ASN A 248 -31.33 -15.00 -28.46
N PRO A 249 -32.28 -15.41 -27.60
CA PRO A 249 -32.73 -16.80 -27.55
C PRO A 249 -33.51 -17.14 -28.81
N CYS A 250 -33.30 -18.34 -29.33
CA CYS A 250 -34.08 -18.80 -30.48
C CYS A 250 -35.56 -18.93 -30.12
N PRO A 251 -36.46 -18.50 -31.02
CA PRO A 251 -37.89 -18.57 -30.78
C PRO A 251 -38.31 -20.03 -30.58
N SER A 252 -39.40 -20.23 -29.82
CA SER A 252 -40.03 -21.53 -29.74
C SER A 252 -40.44 -22.00 -31.14
N ILE A 253 -40.22 -23.28 -31.42
CA ILE A 253 -40.57 -23.91 -32.69
C ILE A 253 -41.84 -24.73 -32.50
N ASP A 254 -42.87 -24.47 -33.29
CA ASP A 254 -44.10 -25.26 -33.28
C ASP A 254 -43.79 -26.70 -33.75
N HIS A 255 -44.22 -27.67 -32.96
CA HIS A 255 -43.97 -29.11 -33.16
C HIS A 255 -42.49 -29.48 -33.32
N GLY A 256 -41.59 -28.72 -32.69
CA GLY A 256 -40.16 -28.99 -32.76
C GLY A 256 -39.33 -28.35 -31.65
N THR A 257 -38.02 -28.49 -31.76
CA THR A 257 -37.06 -27.86 -30.85
C THR A 257 -36.25 -26.78 -31.59
N PRO A 258 -35.95 -25.64 -30.96
CA PRO A 258 -35.07 -24.65 -31.54
C PRO A 258 -33.62 -25.14 -31.56
N ALA A 259 -32.89 -24.78 -32.61
CA ALA A 259 -31.44 -24.93 -32.68
C ALA A 259 -30.78 -23.61 -33.09
N CYS A 260 -29.52 -23.46 -32.68
CA CYS A 260 -28.65 -22.41 -33.16
C CYS A 260 -27.55 -23.06 -34.01
N SER A 261 -27.39 -22.59 -35.25
CA SER A 261 -26.33 -23.04 -36.14
C SER A 261 -25.82 -21.87 -36.96
N HIS A 262 -24.50 -21.71 -37.04
CA HIS A 262 -23.87 -20.63 -37.81
C HIS A 262 -24.44 -19.25 -37.46
N PHE A 263 -24.62 -18.99 -36.17
CA PHE A 263 -25.15 -17.72 -35.64
C PHE A 263 -26.61 -17.43 -36.01
N GLN A 264 -27.36 -18.45 -36.45
CA GLN A 264 -28.75 -18.31 -36.88
C GLN A 264 -29.64 -19.34 -36.18
N CYS A 265 -30.81 -18.88 -35.77
CA CYS A 265 -31.85 -19.75 -35.24
C CYS A 265 -32.49 -20.56 -36.38
N GLY A 266 -32.74 -21.83 -36.07
CA GLY A 266 -33.27 -22.83 -37.00
C GLY A 266 -34.16 -23.83 -36.27
N VAL A 267 -34.81 -24.68 -37.06
CA VAL A 267 -35.43 -25.91 -36.56
C VAL A 267 -34.33 -26.92 -36.24
N GLY A 268 -34.27 -27.39 -35.00
CA GLY A 268 -33.31 -28.40 -34.54
C GLY A 268 -33.79 -29.82 -34.82
N SER A 269 -35.00 -30.12 -34.34
CA SER A 269 -35.66 -31.41 -34.57
C SER A 269 -37.16 -31.27 -34.52
N CYS A 270 -37.87 -32.04 -35.35
CA CYS A 270 -39.32 -32.17 -35.28
C CYS A 270 -39.76 -33.22 -34.27
N GLU A 271 -40.94 -33.00 -33.68
CA GLU A 271 -41.69 -34.02 -32.96
C GLU A 271 -42.01 -35.20 -33.89
N ALA A 272 -42.20 -36.40 -33.31
CA ALA A 272 -42.56 -37.57 -34.10
C ALA A 272 -43.89 -37.33 -34.84
N GLY A 273 -43.94 -37.69 -36.12
CA GLY A 273 -45.11 -37.45 -36.99
C GLY A 273 -45.13 -36.08 -37.66
N TRP A 274 -44.19 -35.18 -37.34
CA TRP A 274 -44.10 -33.85 -37.94
C TRP A 274 -42.82 -33.66 -38.76
N GLY A 275 -42.86 -32.79 -39.78
CA GLY A 275 -41.71 -32.44 -40.61
C GLY A 275 -41.71 -30.96 -40.98
N ASP A 276 -40.49 -30.39 -41.04
CA ASP A 276 -40.20 -29.11 -41.69
C ASP A 276 -40.03 -29.37 -43.19
N CYS A 277 -41.14 -29.32 -43.93
CA CYS A 277 -41.18 -29.61 -45.35
C CYS A 277 -41.04 -28.35 -46.21
N SER A 278 -41.33 -27.19 -45.63
CA SER A 278 -41.10 -25.87 -46.20
C SER A 278 -39.61 -25.48 -46.23
N GLY A 279 -38.82 -26.00 -45.28
CA GLY A 279 -37.41 -25.66 -45.06
C GLY A 279 -37.23 -24.26 -44.44
N GLY A 280 -38.27 -23.72 -43.81
CA GLY A 280 -38.22 -22.41 -43.19
C GLY A 280 -37.48 -22.45 -41.85
N ALA A 281 -36.62 -21.45 -41.63
CA ALA A 281 -35.75 -21.46 -40.45
C ALA A 281 -36.50 -21.27 -39.12
N THR A 282 -37.74 -20.78 -39.14
CA THR A 282 -38.45 -20.37 -37.92
C THR A 282 -39.96 -20.59 -37.95
N ASP A 283 -40.53 -21.15 -39.01
CA ASP A 283 -41.96 -21.50 -39.12
C ASP A 283 -42.27 -22.91 -38.61
N GLY A 284 -41.23 -23.70 -38.33
CA GLY A 284 -41.27 -24.88 -37.50
C GLY A 284 -41.50 -26.17 -38.27
N CYS A 285 -42.09 -27.16 -37.61
CA CYS A 285 -42.40 -28.44 -38.24
C CYS A 285 -43.86 -28.42 -38.64
N GLU A 286 -44.14 -27.76 -39.76
CA GLU A 286 -45.48 -27.33 -40.15
C GLU A 286 -46.35 -28.44 -40.76
N THR A 287 -45.75 -29.58 -41.10
CA THR A 287 -46.41 -30.64 -41.86
C THR A 287 -46.59 -31.91 -41.03
N HIS A 288 -47.84 -32.38 -40.87
CA HIS A 288 -48.16 -33.65 -40.20
C HIS A 288 -48.01 -34.83 -41.16
N LEU A 289 -46.87 -35.52 -41.08
CA LEU A 289 -46.46 -36.60 -41.98
C LEU A 289 -47.33 -37.86 -41.87
N ASP A 290 -48.10 -38.01 -40.79
CA ASP A 290 -48.97 -39.18 -40.60
C ASP A 290 -50.36 -39.02 -41.23
N GLU A 291 -50.71 -37.81 -41.67
CA GLU A 291 -52.07 -37.48 -42.14
C GLU A 291 -52.09 -36.69 -43.46
N ASP A 292 -51.03 -35.96 -43.83
CA ASP A 292 -50.98 -35.20 -45.09
C ASP A 292 -50.72 -36.13 -46.30
N PRO A 293 -51.68 -36.27 -47.24
CA PRO A 293 -51.49 -37.09 -48.44
C PRO A 293 -50.45 -36.52 -49.42
N ASN A 294 -49.96 -35.29 -49.23
CA ASN A 294 -48.88 -34.70 -50.01
C ASN A 294 -47.48 -34.97 -49.45
N HIS A 295 -47.38 -35.33 -48.17
CA HIS A 295 -46.13 -35.49 -47.42
C HIS A 295 -46.17 -36.73 -46.51
N CYS A 296 -46.75 -37.83 -47.01
CA CYS A 296 -47.08 -39.00 -46.21
C CYS A 296 -45.85 -39.83 -45.83
N GLY A 297 -45.48 -39.80 -44.56
CA GLY A 297 -44.30 -40.47 -44.00
C GLY A 297 -42.96 -39.74 -44.25
N THR A 298 -42.86 -38.91 -45.30
CA THR A 298 -41.72 -37.99 -45.52
C THR A 298 -42.18 -36.73 -46.23
N CYS A 299 -41.44 -35.63 -46.07
CA CYS A 299 -41.70 -34.35 -46.76
C CYS A 299 -41.67 -34.40 -48.30
N SER A 300 -41.28 -35.51 -48.92
CA SER A 300 -41.29 -35.65 -50.38
C SER A 300 -42.23 -36.75 -50.88
N THR A 301 -42.96 -37.41 -49.97
CA THR A 301 -43.85 -38.52 -50.34
C THR A 301 -45.26 -38.01 -50.61
N THR A 302 -45.59 -37.81 -51.89
CA THR A 302 -46.96 -37.52 -52.30
C THR A 302 -47.68 -38.81 -52.69
N CYS A 303 -48.83 -39.10 -52.05
CA CYS A 303 -49.63 -40.27 -52.39
C CYS A 303 -50.23 -40.17 -53.79
N SER A 304 -50.19 -41.28 -54.52
CA SER A 304 -50.76 -41.39 -55.88
C SER A 304 -52.23 -41.00 -55.89
N ALA A 305 -52.69 -40.40 -57.00
CA ALA A 305 -54.10 -40.12 -57.17
C ALA A 305 -54.89 -41.44 -57.32
N VAL A 306 -55.98 -41.57 -56.56
CA VAL A 306 -56.88 -42.73 -56.64
C VAL A 306 -57.96 -42.44 -57.67
N THR A 307 -58.08 -43.27 -58.71
CA THR A 307 -59.15 -43.12 -59.70
C THR A 307 -60.49 -43.50 -59.07
N ASN A 308 -61.48 -42.60 -59.13
CA ASN A 308 -62.78 -42.74 -58.45
C ASN A 308 -62.72 -42.82 -56.91
N GLY A 309 -61.70 -42.23 -56.28
CA GLY A 309 -61.60 -42.11 -54.83
C GLY A 309 -60.75 -40.91 -54.39
N GLN A 310 -60.59 -40.74 -53.09
CA GLN A 310 -59.67 -39.80 -52.46
C GLN A 310 -58.47 -40.56 -51.91
N ARG A 311 -57.27 -40.01 -52.13
CA ARG A 311 -56.04 -40.49 -51.48
C ARG A 311 -56.00 -40.02 -50.03
N GLY A 312 -55.46 -40.85 -49.14
CA GLY A 312 -55.24 -40.53 -47.73
C GLY A 312 -53.82 -40.85 -47.29
N CYS A 313 -53.49 -40.40 -46.09
CA CYS A 313 -52.33 -40.83 -45.33
C CYS A 313 -52.77 -41.31 -43.95
N LEU A 314 -52.28 -42.49 -43.53
CA LEU A 314 -52.55 -43.01 -42.20
C LEU A 314 -51.27 -43.64 -41.63
N GLY A 315 -50.75 -43.06 -40.56
CA GLY A 315 -49.53 -43.56 -39.89
C GLY A 315 -48.30 -43.52 -40.82
N GLY A 316 -48.23 -42.49 -41.66
CA GLY A 316 -47.13 -42.29 -42.60
C GLY A 316 -47.15 -43.21 -43.81
N GLN A 317 -48.26 -43.91 -44.04
CA GLN A 317 -48.46 -44.78 -45.21
C GLN A 317 -49.62 -44.28 -46.05
N CYS A 318 -49.41 -44.22 -47.37
CA CYS A 318 -50.48 -43.88 -48.31
C CYS A 318 -51.60 -44.90 -48.23
N VAL A 319 -52.84 -44.44 -48.22
CA VAL A 319 -54.03 -45.28 -48.19
C VAL A 319 -55.08 -44.72 -49.15
N ILE A 320 -56.08 -45.53 -49.48
CA ILE A 320 -57.34 -45.01 -50.03
C ILE A 320 -58.17 -44.51 -48.85
N ASP A 321 -58.43 -43.20 -48.78
CA ASP A 321 -59.22 -42.61 -47.68
C ASP A 321 -60.71 -42.91 -47.86
N THR A 322 -61.25 -42.56 -49.03
CA THR A 322 -62.66 -42.76 -49.37
C THR A 322 -62.84 -43.12 -50.84
N CYS A 323 -63.75 -44.05 -51.15
CA CYS A 323 -64.21 -44.30 -52.51
C CYS A 323 -65.37 -43.36 -52.87
N ASN A 324 -65.43 -42.91 -54.12
CA ASN A 324 -66.59 -42.16 -54.61
C ASN A 324 -67.85 -43.06 -54.54
N LEU A 325 -69.03 -42.45 -54.38
CA LEU A 325 -70.30 -43.19 -54.32
C LEU A 325 -70.48 -44.15 -55.50
N GLY A 326 -70.69 -45.43 -55.19
CA GLY A 326 -70.85 -46.51 -56.18
C GLY A 326 -69.56 -47.26 -56.53
N PHE A 327 -68.43 -46.95 -55.90
CA PHE A 327 -67.14 -47.63 -56.07
C PHE A 327 -66.67 -48.23 -54.73
N ASP A 328 -65.91 -49.33 -54.80
CA ASP A 328 -65.35 -50.06 -53.64
C ASP A 328 -63.95 -50.60 -53.97
N ASP A 329 -63.09 -50.76 -52.95
CA ASP A 329 -61.73 -51.33 -53.10
C ASP A 329 -61.77 -52.86 -52.92
N CYS A 330 -61.84 -53.57 -54.05
CA CYS A 330 -61.92 -55.03 -54.06
C CYS A 330 -60.56 -55.74 -54.14
N ASN A 331 -59.43 -55.02 -54.25
CA ASN A 331 -58.09 -55.62 -54.37
C ASN A 331 -57.12 -55.23 -53.24
N GLY A 332 -57.48 -54.25 -52.40
CA GLY A 332 -56.70 -53.85 -51.23
C GLY A 332 -55.35 -53.23 -51.60
N GLN A 333 -55.22 -52.68 -52.81
CA GLN A 333 -53.99 -52.05 -53.29
C GLN A 333 -54.11 -50.53 -53.26
N ILE A 334 -53.10 -49.89 -52.67
CA ILE A 334 -52.91 -48.43 -52.64
C ILE A 334 -52.38 -47.94 -53.99
#